data_AF-A0A349EEA8-F1
#
_entry.id   AF-A0A349EEA8-F1
#
_cell.length_a   1.000
_cell.length_b   1.000
_cell.length_c   1.000
_cell.angle_alpha   90.00
_cell.angle_beta   90.00
_cell.angle_gamma   90.00
#
_symmetry.space_group_name_H-M   'P 1'
#
loop_
_entity.id
_entity.type
_entity.pdbx_description
1 polymer ?
#
loop_
_entity_poly.entity_id
_entity_poly.type
_entity_poly.pdbx_seq_one_letter_code
_entity_poly.pdbx_strand_id
1 'polypeptide(L)'
;MAESSVITAALALLKAHPELRRIIVGYSGGLDSHVLLHLLATHRERWTPPGRTLAALYVDHGLQSAAAAWGKHCADVCRELAVPFRVLKIDARPESG
;
A
#
# COMPACT_ATOMS: atom_id res chain seq x y z
N MET A 1 -10.58 -1.53 24.48
CA MET A 1 -10.37 -2.25 23.21
C MET A 1 -8.87 -2.36 23.00
N ALA A 2 -8.30 -3.57 22.99
CA ALA A 2 -6.85 -3.73 22.82
C ALA A 2 -6.46 -3.24 21.42
N GLU A 3 -5.51 -2.30 21.33
CA GLU A 3 -4.94 -1.94 20.04
C GLU A 3 -4.26 -3.18 19.43
N SER A 4 -4.51 -3.44 18.15
CA SER A 4 -3.81 -4.51 17.43
C SER A 4 -2.30 -4.27 17.50
N SER A 5 -1.51 -5.29 17.83
CA SER A 5 -0.05 -5.20 17.96
C SER A 5 0.63 -4.62 16.71
N VAL A 6 0.03 -4.84 15.54
CA VAL A 6 0.47 -4.29 14.24
C VAL A 6 0.34 -2.76 14.21
N ILE A 7 -0.73 -2.21 14.78
CA ILE A 7 -0.95 -0.76 14.83
C ILE A 7 0.12 -0.11 15.70
N THR A 8 0.39 -0.69 16.87
CA THR A 8 1.40 -0.17 17.80
C THR A 8 2.80 -0.18 17.18
N ALA A 9 3.19 -1.28 16.53
CA ALA A 9 4.51 -1.40 15.92
C ALA A 9 4.72 -0.39 14.78
N ALA A 10 3.74 -0.25 13.88
CA ALA A 10 3.86 0.72 12.80
C ALA A 10 3.88 2.16 13.33
N LEU A 11 3.14 2.47 14.41
CA LEU A 11 3.12 3.82 14.99
C LEU A 11 4.47 4.15 15.61
N ALA A 12 5.08 3.18 16.30
CA ALA A 12 6.42 3.31 16.84
C ALA A 12 7.44 3.59 15.72
N LEU A 13 7.36 2.86 14.61
CA LEU A 13 8.22 3.08 13.44
C LEU A 13 8.08 4.50 12.87
N LEU A 14 6.85 4.96 12.62
CA LEU A 14 6.63 6.31 12.07
C LEU A 14 6.96 7.45 13.03
N LYS A 15 6.90 7.20 14.34
CA LYS A 15 7.33 8.15 15.38
C LYS A 15 8.85 8.21 15.46
N ALA A 16 9.53 7.08 15.32
CA ALA A 16 10.99 7.01 15.27
C ALA A 16 11.57 7.69 14.01
N HIS A 17 10.76 7.80 12.95
CA HIS A 17 11.14 8.38 11.66
C HIS A 17 10.23 9.55 11.24
N PRO A 18 10.25 10.68 11.96
CA PRO A 18 9.41 11.83 11.67
C PRO A 18 9.67 12.46 10.29
N GLU A 19 10.87 12.28 9.74
CA GLU A 19 11.30 12.73 8.42
C GLU A 19 10.58 12.05 7.26
N LEU A 20 9.99 10.86 7.47
CA LEU A 20 9.24 10.15 6.44
C LEU A 20 7.96 10.92 6.12
N ARG A 21 7.95 11.61 4.98
CA ARG A 21 6.79 12.37 4.49
C ARG A 21 5.88 11.58 3.57
N ARG A 22 6.32 10.43 3.06
CA ARG A 22 5.54 9.63 2.11
C ARG A 22 5.57 8.17 2.48
N ILE A 23 4.39 7.63 2.73
CA ILE A 23 4.15 6.19 2.95
C ILE A 23 3.55 5.64 1.66
N ILE A 24 4.17 4.60 1.11
CA ILE A 24 3.68 3.88 -0.07
C ILE A 24 3.47 2.43 0.33
N VAL A 25 2.24 1.94 0.20
CA VAL A 25 1.91 0.54 0.40
C VAL A 25 2.13 -0.20 -0.91
N GLY A 26 2.99 -1.21 -0.92
CA GLY A 26 3.02 -2.20 -1.99
C GLY A 26 1.72 -3.00 -1.94
N TYR A 27 0.79 -2.67 -2.83
CA TYR A 27 -0.57 -3.19 -2.79
C TYR A 27 -0.77 -4.18 -3.93
N SER A 28 -0.86 -5.47 -3.60
CA SER A 28 -1.01 -6.54 -4.58
C SER A 28 -2.47 -6.93 -4.84
N GLY A 29 -3.39 -6.51 -3.97
CA GLY A 29 -4.79 -6.96 -3.96
C GLY A 29 -5.03 -8.22 -3.13
N GLY A 30 -3.97 -8.86 -2.63
CA GLY A 30 -4.08 -9.99 -1.70
C GLY A 30 -4.47 -9.56 -0.27
N LEU A 31 -4.97 -10.51 0.51
CA LEU A 31 -5.53 -10.29 1.86
C LEU A 31 -4.63 -9.43 2.76
N ASP A 32 -3.36 -9.78 2.88
CA ASP A 32 -2.44 -9.09 3.81
C ASP A 32 -2.26 -7.62 3.42
N SER A 33 -1.99 -7.38 2.14
CA SER A 33 -1.81 -6.03 1.61
C SER A 33 -3.10 -5.21 1.67
N HIS A 34 -4.26 -5.88 1.52
CA HIS A 34 -5.57 -5.25 1.60
C HIS A 34 -5.90 -4.84 3.04
N VAL A 35 -5.71 -5.73 4.01
CA VAL A 35 -5.91 -5.42 5.43
C VAL A 35 -4.97 -4.30 5.87
N LEU A 36 -3.69 -4.33 5.45
CA LEU A 36 -2.75 -3.26 5.74
C LEU A 36 -3.20 -1.91 5.16
N LEU A 37 -3.59 -1.86 3.88
CA LEU A 37 -4.07 -0.65 3.23
C LEU A 37 -5.34 -0.11 3.93
N HIS A 38 -6.30 -0.99 4.20
CA HIS A 38 -7.55 -0.65 4.87
C HIS A 38 -7.31 -0.07 6.27
N LEU A 39 -6.44 -0.68 7.07
CA LEU A 39 -6.07 -0.18 8.39
C LEU A 39 -5.41 1.19 8.34
N LEU A 40 -4.47 1.40 7.41
CA LEU A 40 -3.79 2.69 7.24
C LEU A 40 -4.75 3.79 6.76
N ALA A 41 -5.65 3.47 5.82
CA ALA A 41 -6.64 4.41 5.30
C ALA A 41 -7.70 4.79 6.36
N THR A 42 -8.21 3.81 7.10
CA THR A 42 -9.25 3.98 8.13
C THR A 42 -8.73 4.80 9.31
N HIS A 43 -7.46 4.63 9.67
CA HIS A 43 -6.83 5.33 10.79
C HIS A 43 -5.86 6.42 10.33
N ARG A 44 -6.01 6.96 9.11
CA ARG A 44 -5.06 7.90 8.47
C ARG A 44 -4.54 8.98 9.39
N GLU A 45 -5.39 9.59 10.21
CA GLU A 45 -5.03 10.68 11.14
C GLU A 45 -3.94 10.29 12.14
N ARG A 46 -3.85 9.00 12.51
CA ARG A 46 -2.81 8.49 13.40
C ARG A 46 -1.46 8.36 12.71
N TRP A 47 -1.46 8.18 11.39
CA TRP A 47 -0.26 7.87 10.60
C TRP A 47 0.23 9.04 9.78
N THR A 48 -0.66 9.95 9.36
CA THR A 48 -0.40 11.09 8.48
C THR A 48 -0.60 12.42 9.22
N PRO A 49 0.35 12.83 10.08
CA PRO A 49 0.36 14.21 10.57
C PRO A 49 0.47 15.19 9.38
N PRO A 50 0.19 16.49 9.58
CA PRO A 50 0.29 17.49 8.53
C PRO A 50 1.60 17.37 7.74
N GLY A 51 1.50 17.29 6.41
CA GLY A 51 2.63 17.15 5.50
C GLY A 51 3.10 15.71 5.25
N ARG A 52 2.45 14.69 5.83
CA ARG A 52 2.70 13.27 5.48
C ARG A 52 1.56 12.71 4.62
N THR A 53 1.89 11.94 3.60
CA THR A 53 0.93 11.35 2.65
C THR A 53 0.95 9.83 2.67
N LEU A 54 -0.20 9.22 2.38
CA LEU A 54 -0.36 7.78 2.13
C LEU A 54 -0.68 7.57 0.64
N ALA A 55 -0.08 6.56 0.02
CA ALA A 55 -0.38 6.11 -1.33
C ALA A 55 -0.25 4.58 -1.44
N ALA A 56 -0.77 4.01 -2.52
CA ALA A 56 -0.64 2.60 -2.87
C ALA A 56 0.01 2.42 -4.25
N LEU A 57 0.83 1.38 -4.39
CA LEU A 57 1.52 1.02 -5.62
C LEU A 57 1.27 -0.45 -5.94
N TYR A 58 0.66 -0.72 -7.10
CA TYR A 58 0.60 -2.07 -7.67
C TYR A 58 1.74 -2.25 -8.68
N VAL A 59 2.49 -3.34 -8.55
CA VAL A 59 3.52 -3.71 -9.52
C VAL A 59 2.96 -4.79 -10.46
N ASP A 60 2.66 -4.38 -11.69
CA ASP A 60 2.28 -5.29 -12.75
C ASP A 60 3.54 -5.92 -13.34
N HIS A 61 3.82 -7.16 -12.93
CA HIS A 61 4.99 -7.91 -13.35
C HIS A 61 4.81 -8.59 -14.73
N GLY A 62 3.62 -8.57 -15.32
CA GLY A 62 3.35 -9.21 -16.62
C GLY A 62 3.43 -10.75 -16.66
N LEU A 63 3.91 -11.40 -15.59
CA LEU A 63 4.07 -12.87 -15.51
C LEU A 63 2.75 -13.67 -15.58
N GLN A 64 1.62 -13.07 -15.19
CA GLN A 64 0.31 -13.75 -15.20
C GLN A 64 -0.67 -12.99 -16.10
N SER A 65 -1.53 -13.72 -16.81
CA SER A 65 -2.56 -13.12 -17.68
C SER A 65 -3.55 -12.24 -16.91
N ALA A 66 -3.80 -12.57 -15.64
CA ALA A 66 -4.71 -11.82 -14.77
C ALA A 66 -4.11 -10.53 -14.17
N ALA A 67 -2.84 -10.18 -14.44
CA ALA A 67 -2.18 -9.07 -13.75
C ALA A 67 -2.89 -7.73 -13.98
N ALA A 68 -3.36 -7.47 -15.21
CA ALA A 68 -4.12 -6.28 -15.52
C ALA A 68 -5.46 -6.21 -14.75
N ALA A 69 -6.14 -7.35 -14.58
CA ALA A 69 -7.38 -7.43 -13.82
C ALA A 69 -7.15 -7.15 -12.33
N TRP A 70 -6.05 -7.67 -11.76
CA TRP A 70 -5.62 -7.34 -10.40
C TRP A 70 -5.29 -5.85 -10.24
N GLY A 71 -4.59 -5.25 -11.21
CA GLY A 71 -4.34 -3.81 -11.22
C GLY A 71 -5.63 -2.98 -11.20
N LYS A 72 -6.65 -3.40 -11.96
CA LYS A 72 -7.98 -2.76 -11.93
C LYS A 72 -8.69 -2.93 -10.59
N HIS A 73 -8.71 -4.15 -10.04
CA HIS A 73 -9.27 -4.40 -8.71
C HIS A 73 -8.62 -3.49 -7.66
N CYS A 74 -7.29 -3.41 -7.68
CA CYS A 74 -6.54 -2.55 -6.77
C CYS A 74 -6.90 -1.06 -6.92
N ALA A 75 -7.07 -0.59 -8.16
CA ALA A 75 -7.48 0.78 -8.43
C ALA A 75 -8.89 1.08 -7.87
N ASP A 76 -9.84 0.16 -8.05
CA ASP A 76 -11.21 0.32 -7.57
C ASP A 76 -11.25 0.40 -6.02
N VAL A 77 -10.53 -0.48 -5.33
CA VAL A 77 -10.39 -0.44 -3.87
C VAL A 77 -9.74 0.86 -3.38
N CYS A 78 -8.64 1.28 -4.01
CA CYS A 78 -7.95 2.50 -3.58
C CYS A 78 -8.81 3.75 -3.77
N ARG A 79 -9.64 3.78 -4.83
CA ARG A 79 -10.63 4.85 -5.04
C ARG A 79 -11.66 4.88 -3.93
N GLU A 80 -12.19 3.73 -3.51
CA GLU A 80 -13.15 3.64 -2.40
C GLU A 80 -12.55 4.10 -1.07
N LEU A 81 -11.28 3.80 -0.83
CA LEU A 81 -10.54 4.22 0.36
C LEU A 81 -9.99 5.66 0.29
N ALA A 82 -10.21 6.37 -0.82
CA ALA A 82 -9.63 7.68 -1.11
C ALA A 82 -8.09 7.73 -0.97
N VAL A 83 -7.41 6.66 -1.40
CA VAL A 83 -5.95 6.54 -1.39
C VAL A 83 -5.40 6.76 -2.81
N PRO A 84 -4.45 7.67 -3.02
CA PRO A 84 -3.73 7.80 -4.29
C PRO A 84 -3.13 6.46 -4.72
N PHE A 85 -3.36 6.07 -5.97
CA PHE A 85 -2.94 4.78 -6.50
C PHE A 85 -2.09 4.94 -7.76
N ARG A 86 -1.04 4.12 -7.88
CA ARG A 86 -0.22 4.03 -9.07
C ARG A 86 -0.03 2.57 -9.48
N VAL A 87 0.03 2.35 -10.78
CA VAL A 87 0.50 1.09 -11.37
C VAL A 87 1.91 1.30 -11.90
N LEU A 88 2.84 0.43 -11.54
CA LEU A 88 4.16 0.32 -12.15
C LEU A 88 4.22 -0.98 -12.93
N LYS A 89 4.37 -0.89 -14.25
CA LYS A 89 4.57 -2.06 -15.11
C LYS A 89 6.06 -2.35 -15.25
N ILE A 90 6.45 -3.60 -15.04
CA ILE A 90 7.83 -4.06 -15.19
C ILE A 90 7.88 -5.32 -16.07
N ASP A 91 9.04 -5.57 -16.67
CA ASP A 91 9.36 -6.88 -17.23
C ASP A 91 10.12 -7.68 -16.17
N ALA A 92 9.47 -8.68 -15.59
CA ALA A 92 10.06 -9.53 -14.55
C ALA A 92 10.61 -10.85 -15.09
N ARG A 93 10.75 -10.99 -16.42
CA ARG A 93 11.35 -12.19 -17.02
C ARG A 93 12.84 -12.25 -16.67
N PRO A 94 13.39 -13.42 -16.32
CA PRO A 94 14.81 -13.55 -16.05
C PRO A 94 15.62 -13.24 -17.32
N GLU A 95 16.77 -12.57 -17.14
CA GLU A 95 17.77 -12.47 -18.20
C GLU A 95 18.35 -13.86 -18.48
N SER A 96 18.69 -14.13 -19.75
CA SER A 96 19.42 -15.35 -20.09
C SER A 96 20.85 -15.22 -19.56
N GLY A 97 21.24 -16.12 -18.66
CA GLY A 97 22.60 -16.23 -18.13
C GLY A 97 23.56 -16.93 -19.09
#